data_AF-A0A923A5N0-F1
#
_entry.id   AF-A0A923A5N0-F1
#
_cell.length_a   1.000
_cell.length_b   1.000
_cell.length_c   1.000
_cell.angle_alpha   90.00
_cell.angle_beta   90.00
_cell.angle_gamma   90.00
#
_symmetry.space_group_name_H-M   'P 1'
#
loop_
_entity.id
_entity.type
_entity.pdbx_description
1 polymer ?
#
loop_
_entity_poly.entity_id
_entity_poly.type
_entity_poly.pdbx_seq_one_letter_code
_entity_poly.pdbx_strand_id
1 'polypeptide(L)'
;YRVDGNEDASPGILMREASYNRYFSSTWFAGGSEFTEIKPEKNNRTWKLGVRQMSADMLTVTSYLQQGRGILKLPVGAFEMESMAGLRLKKNSLGAIKVEEGPGLIRYVVRYGRKFSDDRPPDHQDLQVPLDELPGISRFIAGLKLSGKSLDEVLPVLKSFFQEKFTYSLDLATHHSEHSPISRFLLSTRTGHCEYFATATVLVLRACEIPARYAKGFLAHEYSTIENKIIVRSRHAHAWTMVYVNGKWQNFDTTPSSWILEEEENMSGMNRVSDMFSYVFFAFSEWRWNEGSTTWGKYRLVVILPLVIILMRRIYSRKKIQRVQRSNHRKADKKDQLENRSGFDLVEKKLNALGFTRHPWETMQGWIIRIKETLPETISPAFLLPALHLHYRSRFGQHGLDSQEKKELVTRVDAIVKNNNIS
;
A
#
# COMPACT_ATOMS: atom_id res chain seq x y z
N TYR A 1 -16.51 -3.38 -7.00
CA TYR A 1 -17.74 -4.08 -7.39
C TYR A 1 -17.87 -5.37 -6.60
N ARG A 2 -18.96 -6.14 -6.74
CA ARG A 2 -19.15 -7.43 -6.06
C ARG A 2 -19.26 -8.53 -7.10
N VAL A 3 -18.69 -9.68 -6.76
CA VAL A 3 -18.63 -10.85 -7.61
C VAL A 3 -19.22 -12.01 -6.84
N ASP A 4 -20.12 -12.71 -7.49
CA ASP A 4 -20.87 -13.83 -6.94
C ASP A 4 -20.76 -14.96 -7.97
N GLY A 5 -19.98 -15.98 -7.64
CA GLY A 5 -19.87 -17.16 -8.49
C GLY A 5 -20.72 -18.28 -7.91
N ASN A 6 -20.95 -19.34 -8.69
CA ASN A 6 -21.50 -20.58 -8.11
C ASN A 6 -20.64 -21.02 -6.91
N GLU A 7 -21.18 -21.84 -6.01
CA GLU A 7 -20.54 -22.29 -4.75
C GLU A 7 -19.08 -22.81 -4.91
N ASP A 8 -18.65 -23.13 -6.13
CA ASP A 8 -17.29 -23.55 -6.53
C ASP A 8 -16.39 -22.46 -7.16
N ALA A 9 -16.79 -21.19 -7.17
CA ALA A 9 -16.00 -20.12 -7.77
C ALA A 9 -14.74 -19.86 -6.95
N SER A 10 -13.63 -20.46 -7.40
CA SER A 10 -12.35 -20.37 -6.73
C SER A 10 -11.89 -18.90 -6.66
N PRO A 11 -11.49 -18.41 -5.47
CA PRO A 11 -10.84 -17.10 -5.36
C PRO A 11 -9.60 -17.04 -6.25
N GLY A 12 -9.30 -15.86 -6.80
CA GLY A 12 -8.16 -15.63 -7.68
C GLY A 12 -8.49 -15.44 -9.17
N ILE A 13 -9.71 -14.99 -9.51
CA ILE A 13 -10.09 -14.75 -10.90
C ILE A 13 -9.57 -13.37 -11.35
N LEU A 14 -8.82 -13.34 -12.45
CA LEU A 14 -8.42 -12.11 -13.12
C LEU A 14 -9.59 -11.52 -13.91
N MET A 15 -10.07 -10.38 -13.46
CA MET A 15 -11.18 -9.64 -14.05
C MET A 15 -10.63 -8.51 -14.92
N ARG A 16 -10.54 -8.76 -16.23
CA ARG A 16 -10.01 -7.83 -17.22
C ARG A 16 -10.95 -6.66 -17.46
N GLU A 17 -10.40 -5.45 -17.37
CA GLU A 17 -11.07 -4.23 -17.79
C GLU A 17 -10.67 -3.87 -19.22
N ALA A 18 -9.37 -3.82 -19.50
CA ALA A 18 -8.84 -3.46 -20.83
C ALA A 18 -7.50 -4.14 -21.12
N SER A 19 -7.18 -4.20 -22.41
CA SER A 19 -5.87 -4.60 -22.92
C SER A 19 -5.29 -3.52 -23.82
N TYR A 20 -3.97 -3.46 -23.85
CA TYR A 20 -3.18 -2.42 -24.49
C TYR A 20 -2.03 -3.08 -25.25
N ASN A 21 -1.78 -2.60 -26.46
CA ASN A 21 -0.82 -3.18 -27.39
C ASN A 21 0.28 -2.20 -27.80
N ARG A 22 0.17 -0.91 -27.49
CA ARG A 22 1.21 0.08 -27.80
C ARG A 22 1.82 0.61 -26.51
N TYR A 23 3.14 0.59 -26.42
CA TYR A 23 3.90 1.16 -25.31
C TYR A 23 4.73 2.34 -25.81
N PHE A 24 4.65 3.49 -25.15
CA PHE A 24 5.43 4.67 -25.48
C PHE A 24 5.60 5.56 -24.25
N SER A 25 6.83 6.00 -23.98
CA SER A 25 7.15 6.91 -22.88
C SER A 25 6.52 6.47 -21.54
N SER A 26 6.79 5.21 -21.17
CA SER A 26 6.27 4.58 -19.96
C SER A 26 4.74 4.47 -19.84
N THR A 27 4.00 4.66 -20.94
CA THR A 27 2.54 4.62 -20.96
C THR A 27 2.03 3.59 -21.96
N TRP A 28 0.96 2.89 -21.59
CA TRP A 28 0.27 1.90 -22.43
C TRP A 28 -0.96 2.52 -23.11
N PHE A 29 -1.10 2.25 -24.41
CA PHE A 29 -2.20 2.72 -25.25
C PHE A 29 -2.86 1.55 -25.98
N ALA A 30 -4.17 1.67 -26.20
CA ALA A 30 -4.95 0.76 -27.01
C ALA A 30 -4.95 1.29 -28.46
N GLY A 31 -4.00 0.83 -29.27
CA GLY A 31 -3.87 1.19 -30.67
C GLY A 31 -4.78 0.38 -31.57
N GLY A 32 -5.41 1.03 -32.57
CA GLY A 32 -6.29 0.36 -33.53
C GLY A 32 -7.51 -0.31 -32.87
N SER A 33 -7.99 0.22 -31.75
CA SER A 33 -9.01 -0.41 -30.90
C SER A 33 -10.34 0.35 -30.94
N GLU A 34 -10.90 0.54 -32.13
CA GLU A 34 -12.22 1.16 -32.25
C GLU A 34 -13.30 0.29 -31.61
N PHE A 35 -14.31 0.94 -31.06
CA PHE A 35 -15.43 0.30 -30.38
C PHE A 35 -16.57 0.07 -31.38
N THR A 36 -16.96 -1.18 -31.58
CA THR A 36 -18.10 -1.58 -32.40
C THR A 36 -19.29 -1.96 -31.52
N GLU A 37 -20.50 -1.60 -31.95
CA GLU A 37 -21.73 -1.89 -31.20
C GLU A 37 -22.03 -3.40 -31.18
N ILE A 38 -22.37 -3.91 -29.99
CA ILE A 38 -22.83 -5.29 -29.80
C ILE A 38 -24.35 -5.23 -29.66
N LYS A 39 -25.06 -5.77 -30.65
CA LYS A 39 -26.51 -5.87 -30.59
C LYS A 39 -26.92 -6.98 -29.60
N PRO A 40 -27.94 -6.75 -28.76
CA PRO A 40 -28.49 -7.83 -27.96
C PRO A 40 -29.19 -8.86 -28.86
N GLU A 41 -29.33 -10.08 -28.34
CA GLU A 41 -30.19 -11.12 -28.87
C GLU A 41 -31.66 -10.71 -28.83
N LYS A 42 -32.55 -11.50 -29.46
CA LYS A 42 -34.00 -11.20 -29.57
C LYS A 42 -34.70 -10.92 -28.23
N ASN A 43 -34.13 -11.40 -27.13
CA ASN A 43 -34.66 -11.19 -25.78
C ASN A 43 -34.28 -9.82 -25.16
N ASN A 44 -33.48 -8.99 -25.85
CA ASN A 44 -32.96 -7.70 -25.40
C ASN A 44 -32.17 -7.73 -24.07
N ARG A 45 -31.71 -8.91 -23.66
CA ARG A 45 -31.08 -9.16 -22.35
C ARG A 45 -29.78 -9.94 -22.43
N THR A 46 -29.51 -10.59 -23.57
CA THR A 46 -28.31 -11.40 -23.78
C THR A 46 -27.46 -10.78 -24.87
N TRP A 47 -26.16 -10.72 -24.66
CA TRP A 47 -25.17 -10.27 -25.63
C TRP A 47 -24.13 -11.38 -25.87
N LYS A 48 -23.86 -11.67 -27.14
CA LYS A 48 -22.75 -12.55 -27.55
C LYS A 48 -21.47 -11.74 -27.61
N LEU A 49 -20.50 -12.11 -26.78
CA LEU A 49 -19.23 -11.41 -26.64
C LEU A 49 -18.10 -12.08 -27.41
N GLY A 50 -18.23 -13.35 -27.77
CA GLY A 50 -17.23 -14.13 -28.50
C GLY A 50 -17.70 -15.54 -28.79
N VAL A 51 -16.77 -16.40 -29.21
CA VAL A 51 -17.07 -17.82 -29.52
C VAL A 51 -17.45 -18.59 -28.24
N ARG A 52 -18.55 -19.35 -28.32
CA ARG A 52 -19.04 -20.21 -27.24
C ARG A 52 -18.03 -21.30 -26.90
N GLN A 53 -17.77 -21.48 -25.61
CA GLN A 53 -16.89 -22.53 -25.08
C GLN A 53 -17.71 -23.65 -24.41
N MET A 54 -17.24 -24.91 -24.50
CA MET A 54 -17.99 -26.09 -24.01
C MET A 54 -18.00 -26.20 -22.47
N SER A 55 -16.87 -25.87 -21.82
CA SER A 55 -16.81 -25.71 -20.36
C SER A 55 -17.00 -24.22 -20.02
N ALA A 56 -18.17 -23.90 -19.48
CA ALA A 56 -18.56 -22.53 -19.18
C ALA A 56 -18.89 -22.39 -17.69
N ASP A 57 -18.06 -21.64 -16.99
CA ASP A 57 -18.39 -21.17 -15.65
C ASP A 57 -19.30 -19.94 -15.74
N MET A 58 -20.03 -19.70 -14.66
CA MET A 58 -20.91 -18.54 -14.53
C MET A 58 -20.44 -17.64 -13.40
N LEU A 59 -20.42 -16.35 -13.69
CA LEU A 59 -20.08 -15.31 -12.73
C LEU A 59 -21.11 -14.20 -12.78
N THR A 60 -21.71 -13.89 -11.64
CA THR A 60 -22.53 -12.71 -11.47
C THR A 60 -21.66 -11.56 -10.99
N VAL A 61 -21.74 -10.42 -11.66
CA VAL A 61 -21.05 -9.18 -11.27
C VAL A 61 -22.06 -8.08 -11.02
N THR A 62 -21.93 -7.41 -9.88
CA THR A 62 -22.68 -6.20 -9.53
C THR A 62 -21.73 -5.02 -9.45
N SER A 63 -21.90 -4.03 -10.34
CA SER A 63 -20.99 -2.89 -10.45
C SER A 63 -21.74 -1.56 -10.60
N TYR A 64 -21.13 -0.50 -10.07
CA TYR A 64 -21.58 0.87 -10.30
C TYR A 64 -20.94 1.43 -11.58
N LEU A 65 -21.72 2.20 -12.34
CA LEU A 65 -21.31 2.96 -13.50
C LEU A 65 -21.46 4.45 -13.22
N GLN A 66 -20.45 5.24 -13.57
CA GLN A 66 -20.54 6.70 -13.43
C GLN A 66 -21.39 7.24 -14.58
N GLN A 67 -22.52 7.88 -14.25
CA GLN A 67 -23.46 8.43 -15.24
C GLN A 67 -23.95 7.39 -16.26
N GLY A 68 -24.08 6.12 -15.83
CA GLY A 68 -24.52 5.04 -16.72
C GLY A 68 -23.50 4.58 -17.75
N ARG A 69 -22.23 5.01 -17.61
CA ARG A 69 -21.14 4.71 -18.53
C ARG A 69 -19.95 4.07 -17.81
N GLY A 70 -19.21 3.24 -18.53
CA GLY A 70 -17.97 2.64 -18.03
C GLY A 70 -17.54 1.41 -18.80
N ILE A 71 -16.38 0.86 -18.45
CA ILE A 71 -15.87 -0.40 -19.01
C ILE A 71 -16.21 -1.54 -18.05
N LEU A 72 -16.76 -2.63 -18.59
CA LEU A 72 -17.10 -3.83 -17.84
C LEU A 72 -15.85 -4.62 -17.46
N LYS A 73 -15.88 -5.23 -16.28
CA LYS A 73 -14.81 -6.09 -15.78
C LYS A 73 -15.24 -7.52 -16.02
N LEU A 74 -14.49 -8.24 -16.84
CA LEU A 74 -14.87 -9.57 -17.33
C LEU A 74 -13.70 -10.54 -17.19
N PRO A 75 -13.95 -11.80 -16.80
CA PRO A 75 -12.92 -12.82 -16.85
C PRO A 75 -12.47 -13.07 -18.29
N VAL A 76 -11.25 -13.58 -18.45
CA VAL A 76 -10.76 -14.05 -19.75
C VAL A 76 -11.72 -15.11 -20.30
N GLY A 77 -11.95 -15.09 -21.62
CA GLY A 77 -12.84 -16.05 -22.27
C GLY A 77 -14.33 -15.83 -22.05
N ALA A 78 -14.75 -14.67 -21.55
CA ALA A 78 -16.15 -14.26 -21.54
C ALA A 78 -16.72 -14.28 -22.96
N PHE A 79 -17.74 -15.10 -23.19
CA PHE A 79 -18.34 -15.29 -24.52
C PHE A 79 -19.83 -14.92 -24.56
N GLU A 80 -20.50 -14.88 -23.41
CA GLU A 80 -21.90 -14.49 -23.31
C GLU A 80 -22.13 -13.70 -22.02
N MET A 81 -22.98 -12.67 -22.10
CA MET A 81 -23.39 -11.89 -20.96
C MET A 81 -24.90 -11.69 -20.98
N GLU A 82 -25.53 -11.80 -19.81
CA GLU A 82 -26.93 -11.49 -19.58
C GLU A 82 -27.06 -10.33 -18.59
N SER A 83 -27.96 -9.38 -18.85
CA SER A 83 -28.31 -8.32 -17.89
C SER A 83 -29.82 -8.07 -17.87
N MET A 84 -30.31 -7.67 -16.70
CA MET A 84 -31.72 -7.28 -16.51
C MET A 84 -32.02 -5.89 -17.11
N ALA A 85 -30.99 -5.09 -17.37
CA ALA A 85 -31.12 -3.72 -17.88
C ALA A 85 -30.85 -3.68 -19.40
N GLY A 86 -31.57 -2.81 -20.12
CA GLY A 86 -31.28 -2.51 -21.52
C GLY A 86 -29.98 -1.72 -21.64
N LEU A 87 -28.85 -2.42 -21.76
CA LEU A 87 -27.53 -1.82 -21.90
C LEU A 87 -27.17 -1.59 -23.36
N ARG A 88 -26.53 -0.46 -23.64
CA ARG A 88 -25.87 -0.24 -24.93
C ARG A 88 -24.40 -0.55 -24.81
N LEU A 89 -23.99 -1.64 -25.43
CA LEU A 89 -22.63 -2.17 -25.32
C LEU A 89 -21.86 -1.94 -26.61
N LYS A 90 -20.59 -1.59 -26.45
CA LYS A 90 -19.60 -1.67 -27.52
C LYS A 90 -18.43 -2.54 -27.10
N LYS A 91 -17.85 -3.30 -28.02
CA LYS A 91 -16.61 -4.06 -27.81
C LYS A 91 -15.53 -3.49 -28.72
N ASN A 92 -14.30 -3.41 -28.21
CA ASN A 92 -13.15 -3.13 -29.06
C ASN A 92 -12.42 -4.42 -29.46
N SER A 93 -11.52 -4.31 -30.44
CA SER A 93 -10.77 -5.45 -30.96
C SER A 93 -9.83 -6.10 -29.93
N LEU A 94 -9.44 -5.36 -28.88
CA LEU A 94 -8.58 -5.85 -27.79
C LEU A 94 -9.39 -6.47 -26.63
N GLY A 95 -10.71 -6.54 -26.76
CA GLY A 95 -11.58 -7.27 -25.84
C GLY A 95 -12.16 -6.48 -24.67
N ALA A 96 -11.98 -5.15 -24.64
CA ALA A 96 -12.66 -4.29 -23.68
C ALA A 96 -14.13 -4.10 -24.09
N ILE A 97 -15.03 -4.11 -23.11
CA ILE A 97 -16.47 -3.90 -23.32
C ILE A 97 -16.90 -2.63 -22.60
N LYS A 98 -17.37 -1.67 -23.37
CA LYS A 98 -17.83 -0.36 -22.90
C LYS A 98 -19.36 -0.31 -22.87
N VAL A 99 -19.90 0.17 -21.76
CA VAL A 99 -21.29 0.59 -21.62
C VAL A 99 -21.37 2.08 -21.98
N GLU A 100 -22.12 2.41 -23.02
CA GLU A 100 -22.38 3.80 -23.43
C GLU A 100 -23.62 4.39 -22.77
N GLU A 101 -24.57 3.53 -22.41
CA GLU A 101 -25.82 3.90 -21.79
C GLU A 101 -26.35 2.73 -20.95
N GLY A 102 -26.75 3.03 -19.72
CA GLY A 102 -27.25 2.08 -18.76
C GLY A 102 -27.57 2.73 -17.42
N PRO A 103 -28.16 1.99 -16.47
CA PRO A 103 -28.41 2.50 -15.12
C PRO A 103 -27.10 2.66 -14.34
N GLY A 104 -27.11 3.50 -13.30
CA GLY A 104 -25.93 3.73 -12.45
C GLY A 104 -25.46 2.51 -11.65
N LEU A 105 -26.33 1.53 -11.42
CA LEU A 105 -25.98 0.24 -10.84
C LEU A 105 -26.42 -0.85 -11.82
N ILE A 106 -25.48 -1.69 -12.23
CA ILE A 106 -25.74 -2.81 -13.13
C ILE A 106 -25.46 -4.14 -12.42
N ARG A 107 -26.28 -5.13 -12.72
CA ARG A 107 -26.04 -6.55 -12.41
C ARG A 107 -26.05 -7.32 -13.72
N TYR A 108 -25.00 -8.10 -13.95
CA TYR A 108 -24.87 -8.92 -15.14
C TYR A 108 -24.28 -10.28 -14.81
N VAL A 109 -24.71 -11.31 -15.53
CA VAL A 109 -24.21 -12.68 -15.45
C VAL A 109 -23.33 -12.91 -16.68
N VAL A 110 -22.14 -13.44 -16.47
CA VAL A 110 -21.16 -13.73 -17.52
C VAL A 110 -20.93 -15.23 -17.59
N ARG A 111 -21.02 -15.78 -18.79
CA ARG A 111 -20.48 -17.12 -19.09
C ARG A 111 -19.11 -16.97 -19.72
N TYR A 112 -18.14 -17.71 -19.19
CA TYR A 112 -16.76 -17.62 -19.63
C TYR A 112 -16.06 -18.99 -19.59
N GLY A 113 -15.08 -19.16 -20.47
CA GLY A 113 -14.13 -20.27 -20.39
C GLY A 113 -12.81 -19.83 -19.77
N ARG A 114 -12.17 -20.69 -18.97
CA ARG A 114 -10.97 -20.32 -18.19
C ARG A 114 -9.68 -20.13 -19.00
N LYS A 115 -9.63 -20.61 -20.25
CA LYS A 115 -8.34 -20.83 -20.94
C LYS A 115 -7.91 -19.69 -21.85
N PHE A 116 -8.83 -19.11 -22.62
CA PHE A 116 -8.42 -18.15 -23.66
C PHE A 116 -9.48 -17.10 -23.98
N SER A 117 -9.00 -15.96 -24.47
CA SER A 117 -9.80 -14.89 -25.05
C SER A 117 -9.91 -15.03 -26.56
N ASP A 118 -11.02 -14.53 -27.10
CA ASP A 118 -11.34 -14.48 -28.53
C ASP A 118 -11.20 -13.04 -29.07
N ASP A 119 -10.15 -12.35 -28.63
CA ASP A 119 -9.79 -11.02 -29.13
C ASP A 119 -9.13 -11.15 -30.51
N ARG A 120 -8.98 -10.01 -31.21
CA ARG A 120 -8.35 -10.05 -32.54
C ARG A 120 -6.96 -10.73 -32.50
N PRO A 121 -6.57 -11.46 -33.56
CA PRO A 121 -5.21 -11.96 -33.73
C PRO A 121 -4.15 -10.86 -33.59
N PRO A 122 -2.88 -11.22 -33.30
CA PRO A 122 -1.81 -10.26 -33.15
C PRO A 122 -1.54 -9.49 -34.44
N ASP A 123 -1.11 -8.25 -34.30
CA ASP A 123 -0.56 -7.42 -35.38
C ASP A 123 0.86 -6.95 -35.03
N HIS A 124 1.45 -6.10 -35.89
CA HIS A 124 2.78 -5.55 -35.66
C HIS A 124 2.92 -4.79 -34.32
N GLN A 125 1.84 -4.21 -33.78
CA GLN A 125 1.89 -3.48 -32.51
C GLN A 125 2.06 -4.45 -31.34
N ASP A 126 1.50 -5.66 -31.45
CA ASP A 126 1.63 -6.72 -30.45
C ASP A 126 3.05 -7.30 -30.35
N LEU A 127 3.95 -6.92 -31.26
CA LEU A 127 5.38 -7.29 -31.32
C LEU A 127 6.34 -6.11 -31.10
N GLN A 128 5.84 -4.88 -31.09
CA GLN A 128 6.71 -3.69 -31.07
C GLN A 128 7.31 -3.46 -29.68
N VAL A 129 8.64 -3.26 -29.66
CA VAL A 129 9.39 -2.79 -28.49
C VAL A 129 9.94 -1.39 -28.78
N PRO A 130 9.74 -0.39 -27.90
CA PRO A 130 10.30 0.94 -28.09
C PRO A 130 11.83 0.95 -28.11
N LEU A 131 12.42 1.80 -28.96
CA LEU A 131 13.86 1.85 -29.20
C LEU A 131 14.67 2.19 -27.94
N ASP A 132 14.11 3.01 -27.05
CA ASP A 132 14.68 3.39 -25.76
C ASP A 132 14.75 2.23 -24.76
N GLU A 133 13.87 1.24 -24.89
CA GLU A 133 13.82 0.06 -24.02
C GLU A 133 14.69 -1.09 -24.52
N LEU A 134 14.98 -1.13 -25.84
CA LEU A 134 15.73 -2.23 -26.47
C LEU A 134 17.07 -2.55 -25.79
N PRO A 135 17.95 -1.59 -25.45
CA PRO A 135 19.26 -1.93 -24.89
C PRO A 135 19.17 -2.70 -23.57
N GLY A 136 18.23 -2.34 -22.69
CA GLY A 136 18.05 -3.03 -21.42
C GLY A 136 17.42 -4.41 -21.58
N ILE A 137 16.40 -4.50 -22.45
CA ILE A 137 15.71 -5.76 -22.75
C ILE A 137 16.64 -6.75 -23.44
N SER A 138 17.42 -6.32 -24.44
CA SER A 138 18.37 -7.19 -25.14
C SER A 138 19.45 -7.73 -24.19
N ARG A 139 19.94 -6.91 -23.24
CA ARG A 139 20.88 -7.38 -22.20
C ARG A 139 20.24 -8.42 -21.29
N PHE A 140 18.99 -8.19 -20.88
CA PHE A 140 18.25 -9.14 -20.04
C PHE A 140 18.02 -10.48 -20.75
N ILE A 141 17.56 -10.44 -22.01
CA ILE A 141 17.36 -11.62 -22.86
C ILE A 141 18.67 -12.38 -23.07
N ALA A 142 19.77 -11.68 -23.35
CA ALA A 142 21.08 -12.28 -23.50
C ALA A 142 21.56 -12.97 -22.20
N GLY A 143 21.34 -12.32 -21.04
CA GLY A 143 21.69 -12.87 -19.73
C GLY A 143 20.94 -14.17 -19.40
N LEU A 144 19.69 -14.30 -19.85
CA LEU A 144 18.88 -15.50 -19.69
C LEU A 144 18.96 -16.48 -20.87
N LYS A 145 19.75 -16.15 -21.90
CA LYS A 145 19.86 -16.93 -23.14
C LYS A 145 18.49 -17.25 -23.76
N LEU A 146 17.62 -16.24 -23.87
CA LEU A 146 16.25 -16.39 -24.39
C LEU A 146 16.15 -16.15 -25.90
N SER A 147 17.18 -15.57 -26.53
CA SER A 147 17.19 -15.29 -27.97
C SER A 147 17.01 -16.58 -28.80
N GLY A 148 16.05 -16.58 -29.73
CA GLY A 148 15.80 -17.68 -30.65
C GLY A 148 15.16 -18.93 -30.02
N LYS A 149 14.75 -18.86 -28.75
CA LYS A 149 14.05 -19.97 -28.07
C LYS A 149 12.58 -20.01 -28.43
N SER A 150 12.00 -21.21 -28.37
CA SER A 150 10.57 -21.40 -28.58
C SER A 150 9.75 -20.82 -27.42
N LEU A 151 8.46 -20.56 -27.67
CA LEU A 151 7.53 -20.07 -26.66
C LEU A 151 7.47 -20.98 -25.42
N ASP A 152 7.47 -22.30 -25.62
CA ASP A 152 7.41 -23.28 -24.54
C ASP A 152 8.67 -23.29 -23.67
N GLU A 153 9.81 -22.81 -24.20
CA GLU A 153 11.04 -22.62 -23.43
C GLU A 153 11.10 -21.25 -22.75
N VAL A 154 10.61 -20.19 -23.41
CA VAL A 154 10.69 -18.82 -22.91
C VAL A 154 9.77 -18.61 -21.71
N LEU A 155 8.51 -19.05 -21.78
CA LEU A 155 7.51 -18.75 -20.75
C LEU A 155 7.88 -19.33 -19.36
N PRO A 156 8.27 -20.61 -19.23
CA PRO A 156 8.62 -21.17 -17.92
C PRO A 156 9.87 -20.52 -17.33
N VAL A 157 10.92 -20.31 -18.14
CA VAL A 157 12.16 -19.67 -17.69
C VAL A 157 11.90 -18.26 -17.19
N LEU A 158 11.11 -17.48 -17.95
CA LEU A 158 10.79 -16.12 -17.57
C LEU A 158 9.98 -16.07 -16.27
N LYS A 159 8.96 -16.93 -16.15
CA LYS A 159 8.11 -17.00 -14.96
C LYS A 159 8.92 -17.37 -13.71
N SER A 160 9.72 -18.43 -13.77
CA SER A 160 10.56 -18.85 -12.63
C SER A 160 11.59 -17.78 -12.27
N PHE A 161 12.21 -17.12 -13.26
CA PHE A 161 13.19 -16.08 -12.99
C PHE A 161 12.59 -14.87 -12.26
N PHE A 162 11.39 -14.41 -12.68
CA PHE A 162 10.68 -13.35 -11.95
C PHE A 162 10.28 -13.78 -10.54
N GLN A 163 9.81 -15.02 -10.37
CA GLN A 163 9.41 -15.53 -9.05
C GLN A 163 10.59 -15.68 -8.09
N GLU A 164 11.78 -16.07 -8.58
CA GLU A 164 12.95 -16.34 -7.74
C GLU A 164 13.85 -15.13 -7.48
N LYS A 165 13.96 -14.21 -8.46
CA LYS A 165 14.97 -13.14 -8.44
C LYS A 165 14.40 -11.74 -8.27
N PHE A 166 13.09 -11.58 -8.28
CA PHE A 166 12.43 -10.29 -8.12
C PHE A 166 11.54 -10.25 -6.89
N THR A 167 11.34 -9.05 -6.36
CA THR A 167 10.54 -8.80 -5.17
C THR A 167 9.39 -7.85 -5.50
N TYR A 168 8.20 -8.17 -5.02
CA TYR A 168 7.07 -7.26 -5.12
C TYR A 168 7.19 -6.18 -4.04
N SER A 169 7.04 -4.91 -4.41
CA SER A 169 6.93 -3.81 -3.43
C SER A 169 6.21 -2.60 -4.01
N LEU A 170 5.44 -1.93 -3.16
CA LEU A 170 4.82 -0.63 -3.43
C LEU A 170 5.75 0.54 -3.07
N ASP A 171 6.80 0.30 -2.27
CA ASP A 171 7.79 1.31 -1.88
C ASP A 171 9.01 1.20 -2.78
N LEU A 172 9.08 2.08 -3.78
CA LEU A 172 10.17 2.08 -4.75
C LEU A 172 11.14 3.21 -4.44
N ALA A 173 12.37 2.85 -4.13
CA ALA A 173 13.47 3.81 -4.02
C ALA A 173 13.68 4.50 -5.38
N THR A 174 13.39 5.80 -5.46
CA THR A 174 13.68 6.60 -6.64
C THR A 174 15.17 6.87 -6.76
N HIS A 175 15.79 6.25 -7.76
CA HIS A 175 17.16 6.56 -8.17
C HIS A 175 17.15 7.20 -9.56
N HIS A 176 17.85 8.32 -9.71
CA HIS A 176 18.12 8.91 -11.02
C HIS A 176 19.14 8.03 -11.75
N SER A 177 18.78 7.51 -12.92
CA SER A 177 19.72 6.82 -13.81
C SER A 177 19.42 7.14 -15.27
N GLU A 178 20.43 7.00 -16.13
CA GLU A 178 20.32 7.20 -17.58
C GLU A 178 19.51 6.10 -18.30
N HIS A 179 19.11 5.06 -17.58
CA HIS A 179 18.32 3.95 -18.11
C HIS A 179 16.83 4.15 -17.83
N SER A 180 15.99 3.61 -18.71
CA SER A 180 14.54 3.58 -18.49
C SER A 180 14.18 2.87 -17.18
N PRO A 181 13.03 3.20 -16.56
CA PRO A 181 12.58 2.52 -15.34
C PRO A 181 12.48 0.99 -15.50
N ILE A 182 12.07 0.52 -16.67
CA ILE A 182 11.93 -0.92 -16.96
C ILE A 182 13.29 -1.60 -17.12
N SER A 183 14.23 -0.97 -17.84
CA SER A 183 15.61 -1.48 -17.94
C SER A 183 16.27 -1.59 -16.58
N ARG A 184 16.07 -0.58 -15.71
CA ARG A 184 16.57 -0.60 -14.33
C ARG A 184 15.94 -1.70 -13.50
N PHE A 185 14.63 -1.88 -13.61
CA PHE A 185 13.89 -2.97 -12.96
C PHE A 185 14.45 -4.34 -13.36
N LEU A 186 14.63 -4.59 -14.65
CA LEU A 186 15.13 -5.85 -15.18
C LEU A 186 16.59 -6.16 -14.76
N LEU A 187 17.47 -5.15 -14.82
CA LEU A 187 18.91 -5.37 -14.71
C LEU A 187 19.48 -5.10 -13.31
N SER A 188 18.81 -4.27 -12.50
CA SER A 188 19.40 -3.75 -11.26
C SER A 188 18.45 -3.85 -10.06
N THR A 189 17.34 -3.10 -10.02
CA THR A 189 16.56 -2.97 -8.79
C THR A 189 15.82 -4.25 -8.44
N ARG A 190 15.30 -4.96 -9.46
CA ARG A 190 14.51 -6.20 -9.32
C ARG A 190 13.37 -6.14 -8.32
N THR A 191 12.95 -4.94 -7.94
CA THR A 191 11.85 -4.66 -7.03
C THR A 191 10.88 -3.71 -7.72
N GLY A 192 9.59 -4.05 -7.70
CA GLY A 192 8.56 -3.34 -8.47
C GLY A 192 7.14 -3.74 -8.03
N HIS A 193 6.14 -2.98 -8.46
CA HIS A 193 4.73 -3.37 -8.36
C HIS A 193 4.25 -4.02 -9.67
N CYS A 194 2.99 -4.46 -9.72
CA CYS A 194 2.44 -5.29 -10.81
C CYS A 194 2.65 -4.69 -12.21
N GLU A 195 2.57 -3.38 -12.38
CA GLU A 195 2.79 -2.72 -13.68
C GLU A 195 4.22 -2.87 -14.20
N TYR A 196 5.24 -2.93 -13.33
CA TYR A 196 6.63 -3.19 -13.72
C TYR A 196 6.79 -4.62 -14.22
N PHE A 197 6.26 -5.60 -13.47
CA PHE A 197 6.30 -7.01 -13.87
C PHE A 197 5.58 -7.25 -15.19
N ALA A 198 4.36 -6.75 -15.33
CA ALA A 198 3.57 -6.88 -16.54
C ALA A 198 4.23 -6.19 -17.74
N THR A 199 4.70 -4.95 -17.57
CA THR A 199 5.37 -4.21 -18.65
C THR A 199 6.66 -4.89 -19.09
N ALA A 200 7.53 -5.24 -18.14
CA ALA A 200 8.79 -5.91 -18.42
C ALA A 200 8.57 -7.25 -19.13
N THR A 201 7.57 -8.03 -18.68
CA THR A 201 7.21 -9.31 -19.30
C THR A 201 6.72 -9.13 -20.72
N VAL A 202 5.80 -8.19 -20.98
CA VAL A 202 5.33 -7.91 -22.35
C VAL A 202 6.51 -7.56 -23.26
N LEU A 203 7.38 -6.65 -22.83
CA LEU A 203 8.45 -6.16 -23.69
C LEU A 203 9.54 -7.23 -23.93
N VAL A 204 9.85 -8.06 -22.94
CA VAL A 204 10.76 -9.20 -23.10
C VAL A 204 10.18 -10.22 -24.08
N LEU A 205 8.90 -10.59 -23.95
CA LEU A 205 8.24 -11.52 -24.87
C LEU A 205 8.24 -10.99 -26.31
N ARG A 206 7.92 -9.71 -26.49
CA ARG A 206 7.95 -9.05 -27.80
C ARG A 206 9.33 -9.05 -28.44
N ALA A 207 10.39 -8.80 -27.66
CA ALA A 207 11.76 -8.89 -28.14
C ALA A 207 12.22 -10.34 -28.43
N CYS A 208 11.52 -11.35 -27.91
CA CYS A 208 11.62 -12.75 -28.32
C CYS A 208 10.67 -13.13 -29.45
N GLU A 209 10.08 -12.16 -30.17
CA GLU A 209 9.13 -12.36 -31.27
C GLU A 209 7.82 -13.07 -30.86
N ILE A 210 7.49 -13.05 -29.57
CA ILE A 210 6.25 -13.62 -29.03
C ILE A 210 5.23 -12.47 -28.87
N PRO A 211 4.07 -12.51 -29.55
CA PRO A 211 3.06 -11.47 -29.42
C PRO A 211 2.51 -11.40 -27.99
N ALA A 212 2.56 -10.22 -27.41
CA ALA A 212 2.13 -9.97 -26.03
C ALA A 212 1.42 -8.63 -25.87
N ARG A 213 0.44 -8.57 -24.96
CA ARG A 213 -0.34 -7.38 -24.61
C ARG A 213 -0.29 -7.12 -23.12
N TYR A 214 -0.31 -5.86 -22.75
CA TYR A 214 -0.52 -5.44 -21.37
C TYR A 214 -2.01 -5.49 -21.05
N ALA A 215 -2.40 -6.11 -19.94
CA ALA A 215 -3.78 -6.13 -19.47
C ALA A 215 -3.87 -5.48 -18.08
N LYS A 216 -4.97 -4.75 -17.87
CA LYS A 216 -5.30 -4.12 -16.59
C LYS A 216 -6.71 -4.51 -16.18
N GLY A 217 -6.89 -4.68 -14.88
CA GLY A 217 -8.17 -5.00 -14.29
C GLY A 217 -8.03 -5.21 -12.80
N PHE A 218 -8.62 -6.29 -12.29
CA PHE A 218 -8.63 -6.58 -10.86
C PHE A 218 -8.47 -8.07 -10.59
N LEU A 219 -7.85 -8.40 -9.46
CA LEU A 219 -7.90 -9.76 -8.90
C LEU A 219 -9.13 -9.90 -7.99
N ALA A 220 -10.01 -10.84 -8.30
CA ALA A 220 -11.14 -11.19 -7.44
C ALA A 220 -10.74 -12.33 -6.48
N HIS A 221 -10.22 -11.98 -5.29
CA HIS A 221 -9.75 -12.95 -4.28
C HIS A 221 -10.33 -12.73 -2.86
N GLU A 222 -10.70 -11.51 -2.46
CA GLU A 222 -11.22 -11.23 -1.11
C GLU A 222 -12.64 -11.81 -0.95
N TYR A 223 -12.77 -12.87 -0.15
CA TYR A 223 -14.06 -13.45 0.21
C TYR A 223 -14.62 -12.80 1.48
N SER A 224 -15.87 -12.31 1.43
CA SER A 224 -16.59 -11.85 2.61
C SER A 224 -17.54 -12.93 3.11
N THR A 225 -17.26 -13.43 4.31
CA THR A 225 -18.14 -14.38 5.01
C THR A 225 -19.47 -13.75 5.45
N ILE A 226 -19.50 -12.43 5.63
CA ILE A 226 -20.71 -11.69 6.02
C ILE A 226 -21.65 -11.51 4.80
N GLU A 227 -21.09 -11.15 3.64
CA GLU A 227 -21.87 -10.93 2.42
C GLU A 227 -22.05 -12.21 1.59
N ASN A 228 -21.36 -13.30 1.96
CA ASN A 228 -21.23 -14.55 1.21
C ASN A 228 -20.84 -14.32 -0.27
N LYS A 229 -19.92 -13.38 -0.50
CA LYS A 229 -19.55 -12.85 -1.83
C LYS A 229 -18.08 -12.48 -1.92
N ILE A 230 -17.55 -12.48 -3.14
CA ILE A 230 -16.21 -11.94 -3.42
C ILE A 230 -16.32 -10.42 -3.57
N ILE A 231 -15.56 -9.70 -2.75
CA ILE A 231 -15.49 -8.23 -2.78
C ILE A 231 -14.30 -7.80 -3.63
N VAL A 232 -14.56 -7.02 -4.68
CA VAL A 232 -13.50 -6.39 -5.46
C VAL A 232 -13.42 -4.91 -5.15
N ARG A 233 -12.26 -4.48 -4.66
CA ARG A 233 -11.95 -3.12 -4.24
C ARG A 233 -10.89 -2.51 -5.15
N SER A 234 -10.73 -1.18 -5.09
CA SER A 234 -9.72 -0.46 -5.87
C SER A 234 -8.30 -0.95 -5.60
N ARG A 235 -8.01 -1.40 -4.37
CA ARG A 235 -6.71 -1.98 -4.00
C ARG A 235 -6.37 -3.28 -4.71
N HIS A 236 -7.38 -4.04 -5.16
CA HIS A 236 -7.14 -5.28 -5.92
C HIS A 236 -6.87 -5.00 -7.41
N ALA A 237 -6.61 -3.73 -7.77
CA ALA A 237 -6.25 -3.37 -9.13
C ALA A 237 -4.94 -4.09 -9.48
N HIS A 238 -4.96 -4.79 -10.60
CA HIS A 238 -3.84 -5.63 -11.01
C HIS A 238 -3.53 -5.44 -12.49
N ALA A 239 -2.26 -5.63 -12.82
CA ALA A 239 -1.73 -5.60 -14.18
C ALA A 239 -1.02 -6.92 -14.47
N TRP A 240 -1.24 -7.48 -15.66
CA TRP A 240 -0.63 -8.73 -16.09
C TRP A 240 -0.37 -8.74 -17.59
N THR A 241 0.36 -9.75 -18.06
CA THR A 241 0.61 -9.95 -19.50
C THR A 241 -0.44 -10.87 -20.09
N MET A 242 -0.91 -10.59 -21.30
CA MET A 242 -1.54 -11.60 -22.13
C MET A 242 -0.59 -12.00 -23.24
N VAL A 243 -0.46 -13.30 -23.47
CA VAL A 243 0.42 -13.89 -24.47
C VAL A 243 -0.40 -14.63 -25.51
N TYR A 244 0.02 -14.56 -26.78
CA TYR A 244 -0.62 -15.30 -27.86
C TYR A 244 0.02 -16.69 -28.02
N VAL A 245 -0.73 -17.73 -27.64
CA VAL A 245 -0.27 -19.12 -27.60
C VAL A 245 -1.27 -20.00 -28.33
N ASN A 246 -0.81 -20.83 -29.26
CA ASN A 246 -1.64 -21.77 -30.01
C ASN A 246 -2.85 -21.10 -30.69
N GLY A 247 -2.63 -19.93 -31.28
CA GLY A 247 -3.67 -19.18 -31.99
C GLY A 247 -4.68 -18.45 -31.09
N LYS A 248 -4.43 -18.36 -29.78
CA LYS A 248 -5.35 -17.74 -28.83
C LYS A 248 -4.62 -16.91 -27.76
N TRP A 249 -5.28 -15.86 -27.28
CA TRP A 249 -4.76 -15.02 -26.19
C TRP A 249 -5.01 -15.67 -24.83
N GLN A 250 -3.98 -15.77 -24.01
CA GLN A 250 -4.04 -16.36 -22.67
C GLN A 250 -3.41 -15.42 -21.64
N ASN A 251 -3.90 -15.45 -20.40
CA ASN A 251 -3.28 -14.70 -19.31
C ASN A 251 -1.94 -15.34 -18.92
N PHE A 252 -0.93 -14.52 -18.74
CA PHE A 252 0.39 -14.89 -18.26
C PHE A 252 0.87 -13.85 -17.24
N ASP A 253 0.79 -14.21 -15.96
CA ASP A 253 1.21 -13.35 -14.87
C ASP A 253 2.53 -13.85 -14.28
N THR A 254 3.51 -12.95 -14.24
CA THR A 254 4.86 -13.16 -13.70
C THR A 254 5.05 -12.50 -12.34
N THR A 255 4.02 -11.82 -11.82
CA THR A 255 4.07 -11.18 -10.51
C THR A 255 4.20 -12.26 -9.41
N PRO A 256 5.19 -12.18 -8.50
CA PRO A 256 5.42 -13.18 -7.46
C PRO A 256 4.23 -13.28 -6.50
N SER A 257 3.72 -14.49 -6.21
CA SER A 257 2.51 -14.71 -5.42
C SER A 257 2.51 -14.10 -4.00
N SER A 258 3.67 -13.73 -3.47
CA SER A 258 3.81 -12.99 -2.21
C SER A 258 3.14 -11.62 -2.22
N TRP A 259 2.84 -11.06 -3.39
CA TRP A 259 2.20 -9.75 -3.53
C TRP A 259 0.86 -9.64 -2.78
N ILE A 260 0.09 -10.73 -2.67
CA ILE A 260 -1.19 -10.76 -1.95
C ILE A 260 -0.98 -10.50 -0.45
N LEU A 261 0.06 -11.10 0.14
CA LEU A 261 0.38 -10.94 1.56
C LEU A 261 0.99 -9.56 1.84
N GLU A 262 1.86 -9.07 0.95
CA GLU A 262 2.50 -7.75 1.07
C GLU A 262 1.46 -6.60 1.03
N GLU A 263 0.40 -6.73 0.24
CA GLU A 263 -0.72 -5.78 0.21
C GLU A 263 -1.59 -5.84 1.48
N GLU A 264 -1.73 -7.01 2.10
CA GLU A 264 -2.42 -7.21 3.37
C GLU A 264 -1.60 -6.69 4.57
N GLU A 265 -0.26 -6.82 4.55
CA GLU A 265 0.64 -6.38 5.62
C GLU A 265 0.92 -4.86 5.59
N ASN A 266 1.01 -4.24 4.42
CA ASN A 266 1.16 -2.78 4.28
C ASN A 266 -0.10 -1.99 4.70
N MET A 267 -1.11 -2.64 5.29
CA MET A 267 -2.30 -2.02 5.85
C MET A 267 -2.03 -1.34 7.21
N SER A 268 -1.56 -0.09 7.17
CA SER A 268 -1.69 0.84 8.31
C SER A 268 -2.74 1.93 8.01
N GLY A 269 -3.53 2.33 9.01
CA GLY A 269 -4.65 3.27 8.87
C GLY A 269 -4.32 4.66 8.26
N MET A 270 -3.02 4.99 8.12
CA MET A 270 -2.51 6.16 7.42
C MET A 270 -2.62 6.06 5.88
N ASN A 271 -2.66 4.84 5.33
CA ASN A 271 -2.63 4.59 3.87
C ASN A 271 -3.95 4.89 3.16
N ARG A 272 -5.04 5.09 3.90
CA ARG A 272 -6.30 5.64 3.36
C ARG A 272 -6.17 7.05 2.78
N VAL A 273 -5.14 7.82 3.20
CA VAL A 273 -4.86 9.17 2.68
C VAL A 273 -3.96 9.11 1.45
N SER A 274 -3.01 8.16 1.41
CA SER A 274 -2.19 7.84 0.23
C SER A 274 -3.06 7.42 -0.95
N ASP A 275 -4.06 6.56 -0.70
CA ASP A 275 -5.04 6.13 -1.72
C ASP A 275 -5.83 7.29 -2.33
N MET A 276 -6.07 8.35 -1.56
CA MET A 276 -6.70 9.57 -2.06
C MET A 276 -5.74 10.38 -2.94
N PHE A 277 -4.44 10.36 -2.67
CA PHE A 277 -3.43 11.00 -3.53
C PHE A 277 -3.18 10.20 -4.81
N SER A 278 -3.17 8.86 -4.76
CA SER A 278 -3.10 8.01 -5.95
C SER A 278 -4.35 8.17 -6.84
N TYR A 279 -5.53 8.32 -6.23
CA TYR A 279 -6.75 8.70 -6.94
C TYR A 279 -6.66 10.10 -7.58
N VAL A 280 -6.08 11.09 -6.89
CA VAL A 280 -5.86 12.44 -7.42
C VAL A 280 -4.82 12.45 -8.54
N PHE A 281 -3.77 11.64 -8.45
CA PHE A 281 -2.74 11.50 -9.48
C PHE A 281 -3.27 10.76 -10.72
N PHE A 282 -4.11 9.75 -10.51
CA PHE A 282 -4.83 9.03 -11.58
C PHE A 282 -5.88 9.93 -12.26
N ALA A 283 -6.66 10.70 -11.50
CA ALA A 283 -7.59 11.68 -12.05
C ALA A 283 -6.86 12.83 -12.77
N PHE A 284 -5.66 13.20 -12.32
CA PHE A 284 -4.78 14.17 -12.96
C PHE A 284 -4.16 13.62 -14.25
N SER A 285 -3.85 12.32 -14.33
CA SER A 285 -3.36 11.68 -15.55
C SER A 285 -4.46 11.48 -16.59
N GLU A 286 -5.70 11.12 -16.17
CA GLU A 286 -6.87 11.13 -17.05
C GLU A 286 -7.21 12.54 -17.54
N TRP A 287 -7.07 13.57 -16.69
CA TRP A 287 -7.28 14.97 -17.07
C TRP A 287 -6.25 15.46 -18.09
N ARG A 288 -4.99 15.02 -18.01
CA ARG A 288 -3.90 15.39 -18.93
C ARG A 288 -4.05 14.80 -20.34
N TRP A 289 -4.87 13.76 -20.53
CA TRP A 289 -5.03 13.07 -21.82
C TRP A 289 -6.42 13.21 -22.46
N ASN A 290 -7.37 13.90 -21.83
CA ASN A 290 -8.70 14.10 -22.40
C ASN A 290 -8.77 15.43 -23.18
N GLU A 291 -8.32 15.42 -24.44
CA GLU A 291 -8.60 16.47 -25.44
C GLU A 291 -10.10 16.46 -25.78
N GLY A 292 -10.93 16.99 -24.89
CA GLY A 292 -12.36 17.12 -25.16
C GLY A 292 -13.23 17.13 -23.92
N SER A 293 -13.21 18.21 -23.14
CA SER A 293 -14.35 18.48 -22.26
C SER A 293 -14.61 19.97 -22.04
N THR A 294 -15.90 20.24 -22.02
CA THR A 294 -16.65 21.49 -21.89
C THR A 294 -16.14 22.43 -20.80
N THR A 295 -16.42 23.74 -20.97
CA THR A 295 -15.97 24.90 -20.16
C THR A 295 -16.05 24.72 -18.64
N TRP A 296 -16.94 23.86 -18.12
CA TRP A 296 -17.08 23.56 -16.69
C TRP A 296 -16.03 22.60 -16.09
N GLY A 297 -15.26 21.87 -16.91
CA GLY A 297 -14.15 21.03 -16.43
C GLY A 297 -12.94 21.85 -15.94
N LYS A 298 -12.74 23.05 -16.50
CA LYS A 298 -11.56 23.91 -16.24
C LYS A 298 -11.58 24.57 -14.85
N TYR A 299 -12.77 24.88 -14.32
CA TYR A 299 -12.89 25.66 -13.08
C TYR A 299 -12.98 24.81 -11.79
N ARG A 300 -13.25 23.51 -11.89
CA ARG A 300 -13.35 22.62 -10.71
C ARG A 300 -12.02 22.46 -9.98
N LEU A 301 -10.90 22.43 -10.69
CA LEU A 301 -9.57 22.29 -10.09
C LEU A 301 -9.11 23.58 -9.38
N VAL A 302 -9.52 24.76 -9.85
CA VAL A 302 -9.25 26.06 -9.19
C VAL A 302 -9.93 26.15 -7.82
N VAL A 303 -11.03 25.42 -7.60
CA VAL A 303 -11.74 25.34 -6.31
C VAL A 303 -11.19 24.21 -5.43
N ILE A 304 -10.83 23.06 -6.01
CA ILE A 304 -10.34 21.90 -5.26
C ILE A 304 -8.92 22.13 -4.71
N LEU A 305 -8.02 22.75 -5.48
CA LEU A 305 -6.64 22.99 -5.05
C LEU A 305 -6.54 23.84 -3.75
N PRO A 306 -7.22 25.00 -3.60
CA PRO A 306 -7.19 25.75 -2.36
C PRO A 306 -7.92 25.03 -1.21
N LEU A 307 -8.98 24.25 -1.48
CA LEU A 307 -9.63 23.43 -0.46
C LEU A 307 -8.69 22.34 0.09
N VAL A 308 -7.90 21.69 -0.77
CA VAL A 308 -6.89 20.71 -0.38
C VAL A 308 -5.77 21.38 0.43
N ILE A 309 -5.32 22.57 0.02
CA ILE A 309 -4.33 23.34 0.78
C ILE A 309 -4.89 23.74 2.17
N ILE A 310 -6.14 24.20 2.25
CA ILE A 310 -6.80 24.53 3.52
C ILE A 310 -6.95 23.29 4.40
N LEU A 311 -7.33 22.15 3.82
CA LEU A 311 -7.47 20.88 4.55
C LEU A 311 -6.12 20.38 5.07
N MET A 312 -5.06 20.45 4.25
CA MET A 312 -3.69 20.11 4.62
C MET A 312 -3.19 21.02 5.74
N ARG A 313 -3.45 22.32 5.66
CA ARG A 313 -3.13 23.30 6.70
C ARG A 313 -3.89 23.02 8.00
N ARG A 314 -5.15 22.57 7.91
CA ARG A 314 -5.99 22.16 9.04
C ARG A 314 -5.53 20.83 9.67
N ILE A 315 -5.00 19.90 8.88
CA ILE A 315 -4.44 18.62 9.36
C ILE A 315 -3.09 18.87 10.04
N TYR A 316 -2.24 19.71 9.45
CA TYR A 316 -0.98 20.14 10.08
C TYR A 316 -1.22 20.95 11.36
N SER A 317 -2.24 21.81 11.39
CA SER A 317 -2.63 22.52 12.61
C SER A 317 -3.23 21.58 13.66
N ARG A 318 -3.93 20.50 13.28
CA ARG A 318 -4.38 19.44 14.20
C ARG A 318 -3.22 18.65 14.82
N LYS A 319 -2.14 18.35 14.08
CA LYS A 319 -0.90 17.79 14.65
C LYS A 319 -0.22 18.75 15.64
N LYS A 320 -0.32 20.07 15.41
CA LYS A 320 0.10 21.10 16.37
C LYS A 320 -0.82 21.17 17.60
N ILE A 321 -2.13 20.99 17.44
CA ILE A 321 -3.12 20.98 18.53
C ILE A 321 -2.99 19.71 19.40
N GLN A 322 -2.72 18.53 18.82
CA GLN A 322 -2.40 17.32 19.60
C GLN A 322 -1.06 17.44 20.33
N ARG A 323 -0.05 18.15 19.78
CA ARG A 323 1.16 18.52 20.52
C ARG A 323 0.88 19.50 21.68
N VAL A 324 -0.08 20.41 21.51
CA VAL A 324 -0.51 21.35 22.57
C VAL A 324 -1.37 20.67 23.64
N GLN A 325 -2.25 19.71 23.28
CA GLN A 325 -2.98 18.90 24.26
C GLN A 325 -2.06 17.92 25.00
N ARG A 326 -1.07 17.30 24.33
CA ARG A 326 0.00 16.55 25.01
C ARG A 326 0.85 17.44 25.92
N SER A 327 1.08 18.70 25.56
CA SER A 327 1.75 19.69 26.45
C SER A 327 0.92 20.02 27.69
N ASN A 328 -0.40 20.11 27.57
CA ASN A 328 -1.28 20.37 28.72
C ASN A 328 -1.45 19.14 29.62
N HIS A 329 -1.49 17.93 29.06
CA HIS A 329 -1.43 16.68 29.84
C HIS A 329 -0.07 16.52 30.55
N ARG A 330 1.04 16.88 29.88
CA ARG A 330 2.39 16.91 30.48
C ARG A 330 2.56 18.00 31.55
N LYS A 331 1.70 19.03 31.58
CA LYS A 331 1.63 20.01 32.68
C LYS A 331 0.80 19.52 33.86
N ALA A 332 -0.23 18.71 33.62
CA ALA A 332 -0.98 18.02 34.68
C ALA A 332 -0.14 16.89 35.32
N ASP A 333 0.54 16.06 34.50
CA ASP A 333 1.52 15.05 34.95
C ASP A 333 2.72 15.69 35.65
N LYS A 334 3.15 16.90 35.27
CA LYS A 334 4.20 17.62 36.00
C LYS A 334 3.75 18.11 37.38
N LYS A 335 2.45 18.26 37.61
CA LYS A 335 1.89 18.66 38.90
C LYS A 335 1.85 17.45 39.85
N ASP A 336 1.43 16.27 39.33
CA ASP A 336 1.50 14.99 40.06
C ASP A 336 2.95 14.48 40.25
N GLN A 337 3.85 14.69 39.28
CA GLN A 337 5.28 14.37 39.43
C GLN A 337 6.04 15.36 40.32
N LEU A 338 5.50 16.54 40.61
CA LEU A 338 6.11 17.45 41.59
C LEU A 338 5.85 16.98 43.04
N GLU A 339 4.72 16.31 43.28
CA GLU A 339 4.37 15.75 44.60
C GLU A 339 5.14 14.45 44.91
N ASN A 340 5.69 13.77 43.90
CA ASN A 340 6.38 12.49 44.05
C ASN A 340 7.92 12.58 43.97
N ARG A 341 8.51 13.78 44.11
CA ARG A 341 9.96 13.92 44.30
C ARG A 341 10.33 13.38 45.68
N SER A 342 10.82 12.15 45.71
CA SER A 342 11.44 11.56 46.88
C SER A 342 12.41 12.57 47.52
N GLY A 343 12.19 12.92 48.79
CA GLY A 343 12.80 14.07 49.44
C GLY A 343 14.34 14.11 49.48
N PHE A 344 15.02 13.02 49.10
CA PHE A 344 16.49 12.93 49.12
C PHE A 344 17.19 13.87 48.12
N ASP A 345 16.52 14.27 47.03
CA ASP A 345 17.05 15.30 46.12
C ASP A 345 17.27 16.66 46.84
N LEU A 346 16.50 16.94 47.90
CA LEU A 346 16.67 18.15 48.71
C LEU A 346 17.90 18.05 49.61
N VAL A 347 18.18 16.85 50.12
CA VAL A 347 19.41 16.56 50.87
C VAL A 347 20.63 16.74 49.98
N GLU A 348 20.59 16.22 48.75
CA GLU A 348 21.69 16.37 47.80
C GLU A 348 21.96 17.84 47.46
N LYS A 349 20.91 18.63 47.20
CA LYS A 349 21.04 20.07 46.97
C LYS A 349 21.64 20.81 48.16
N LYS A 350 21.25 20.47 49.39
CA LYS A 350 21.78 21.13 50.59
C LYS A 350 23.26 20.80 50.81
N LEU A 351 23.66 19.54 50.65
CA LEU A 351 25.05 19.12 50.77
C LEU A 351 25.94 19.76 49.68
N ASN A 352 25.44 19.84 48.45
CA ASN A 352 26.13 20.54 47.37
C ASN A 352 26.30 22.04 47.66
N ALA A 353 25.27 22.69 48.24
CA ALA A 353 25.35 24.10 48.63
C ALA A 353 26.36 24.35 49.77
N LEU A 354 26.60 23.35 50.61
CA LEU A 354 27.63 23.37 51.66
C LEU A 354 29.03 22.98 51.14
N GLY A 355 29.19 22.77 49.82
CA GLY A 355 30.47 22.45 49.19
C GLY A 355 30.82 20.96 49.17
N PHE A 356 29.96 20.10 49.71
CA PHE A 356 30.19 18.64 49.73
C PHE A 356 29.69 18.00 48.43
N THR A 357 30.28 18.32 47.28
CA THR A 357 29.76 17.81 46.01
C THR A 357 30.08 16.34 45.76
N ARG A 358 29.15 15.64 45.10
CA ARG A 358 29.35 14.27 44.62
C ARG A 358 30.21 14.24 43.36
N HIS A 359 31.24 13.39 43.33
CA HIS A 359 32.02 13.12 42.12
C HIS A 359 31.21 12.34 41.08
N PRO A 360 31.46 12.54 39.77
CA PRO A 360 30.73 11.84 38.72
C PRO A 360 30.82 10.30 38.78
N TRP A 361 31.92 9.76 39.33
CA TRP A 361 32.23 8.33 39.36
C TRP A 361 31.95 7.63 40.70
N GLU A 362 31.46 8.34 41.72
CA GLU A 362 31.13 7.73 43.02
C GLU A 362 29.62 7.49 43.16
N THR A 363 29.24 6.40 43.84
CA THR A 363 27.82 6.13 44.14
C THR A 363 27.31 7.09 45.23
N MET A 364 26.00 7.35 45.31
CA MET A 364 25.44 8.23 46.34
C MET A 364 25.74 7.73 47.76
N GLN A 365 25.79 6.40 47.95
CA GLN A 365 26.20 5.80 49.22
C GLN A 365 27.69 5.99 49.49
N GLY A 366 28.55 5.78 48.49
CA GLY A 366 29.98 6.03 48.59
C GLY A 366 30.30 7.50 48.91
N TRP A 367 29.56 8.42 48.30
CA TRP A 367 29.64 9.85 48.57
C TRP A 367 29.29 10.20 50.02
N ILE A 368 28.16 9.69 50.54
CA ILE A 368 27.76 9.94 51.93
C ILE A 368 28.79 9.38 52.91
N ILE A 369 29.33 8.19 52.65
CA ILE A 369 30.38 7.59 53.49
C ILE A 369 31.65 8.43 53.47
N ARG A 370 32.04 8.96 52.30
CA ARG A 370 33.22 9.84 52.14
C ARG A 370 33.08 11.14 52.94
N ILE A 371 31.91 11.78 52.89
CA ILE A 371 31.71 13.07 53.57
C ILE A 371 31.37 12.92 55.06
N LYS A 372 31.01 11.72 55.52
CA LYS A 372 30.55 11.43 56.89
C LYS A 372 31.47 12.00 57.98
N GLU A 373 32.78 11.91 57.80
CA GLU A 373 33.82 12.34 58.76
C GLU A 373 34.13 13.85 58.68
N THR A 374 33.63 14.54 57.64
CA THR A 374 33.94 15.96 57.36
C THR A 374 32.71 16.86 57.38
N LEU A 375 31.55 16.29 57.74
CA LEU A 375 30.29 17.02 57.84
C LEU A 375 30.29 17.98 59.04
N PRO A 376 29.60 19.14 58.94
CA PRO A 376 29.41 20.04 60.07
C PRO A 376 28.58 19.37 61.18
N GLU A 377 28.82 19.70 62.45
CA GLU A 377 28.08 19.15 63.62
C GLU A 377 26.55 19.32 63.52
N THR A 378 26.08 20.23 62.69
CA THR A 378 24.65 20.49 62.43
C THR A 378 23.95 19.40 61.60
N ILE A 379 24.69 18.48 60.96
CA ILE A 379 24.11 17.40 60.13
C ILE A 379 24.57 16.07 60.70
N SER A 380 23.70 15.42 61.48
CA SER A 380 24.03 14.14 62.09
C SER A 380 24.11 13.02 61.02
N PRO A 381 25.26 12.34 60.89
CA PRO A 381 25.44 11.28 59.91
C PRO A 381 24.54 10.06 60.13
N ALA A 382 23.97 9.91 61.33
CA ALA A 382 23.03 8.85 61.68
C ALA A 382 21.72 8.92 60.89
N PHE A 383 21.37 10.08 60.32
CA PHE A 383 20.14 10.27 59.56
C PHE A 383 20.33 10.15 58.05
N LEU A 384 21.55 10.35 57.54
CA LEU A 384 21.85 10.36 56.10
C LEU A 384 21.77 8.98 55.46
N LEU A 385 22.40 7.96 56.05
CA LEU A 385 22.43 6.60 55.49
C LEU A 385 21.06 5.91 55.53
N PRO A 386 20.27 5.97 56.63
CA PRO A 386 18.92 5.40 56.64
C PRO A 386 17.96 6.10 55.67
N ALA A 387 18.06 7.43 55.53
CA ALA A 387 17.26 8.17 54.56
C ALA A 387 17.62 7.79 53.12
N LEU A 388 18.91 7.58 52.81
CA LEU A 388 19.33 7.10 51.50
C LEU A 388 18.81 5.68 51.20
N HIS A 389 18.82 4.79 52.20
CA HIS A 389 18.32 3.43 52.03
C HIS A 389 16.82 3.40 51.72
N LEU A 390 16.01 4.19 52.43
CA LEU A 390 14.59 4.36 52.15
C LEU A 390 14.36 5.00 50.78
N HIS A 391 15.18 5.98 50.37
CA HIS A 391 15.15 6.57 49.03
C HIS A 391 15.39 5.52 47.93
N TYR A 392 16.41 4.67 48.09
CA TYR A 392 16.70 3.61 47.13
C TYR A 392 15.61 2.54 47.06
N ARG A 393 15.06 2.12 48.21
CA ARG A 393 13.92 1.19 48.22
C ARG A 393 12.67 1.78 47.58
N SER A 394 12.39 3.07 47.79
CA SER A 394 11.28 3.76 47.14
C SER A 394 11.42 3.81 45.62
N ARG A 395 12.65 3.86 45.10
CA ARG A 395 12.91 4.12 43.68
C ARG A 395 13.23 2.86 42.88
N PHE A 396 13.86 1.88 43.51
CA PHE A 396 14.40 0.69 42.85
C PHE A 396 13.96 -0.63 43.52
N GLY A 397 13.26 -0.59 44.64
CA GLY A 397 12.72 -1.78 45.30
C GLY A 397 11.47 -2.30 44.62
N GLN A 398 11.32 -3.64 44.51
CA GLN A 398 10.17 -4.26 43.84
C GLN A 398 8.81 -4.00 44.54
N HIS A 399 8.80 -3.73 45.84
CA HIS A 399 7.58 -3.59 46.65
C HIS A 399 7.32 -2.15 47.16
N GLY A 400 8.05 -1.14 46.67
CA GLY A 400 7.86 0.26 47.11
C GLY A 400 8.11 0.48 48.62
N LEU A 401 7.74 1.67 49.13
CA LEU A 401 7.71 1.95 50.57
C LEU A 401 6.27 1.89 51.09
N ASP A 402 6.09 1.34 52.29
CA ASP A 402 4.83 1.42 52.99
C ASP A 402 4.53 2.84 53.53
N SER A 403 3.32 3.05 54.05
CA SER A 403 2.89 4.37 54.53
C SER A 403 3.68 4.88 55.75
N GLN A 404 4.25 3.99 56.56
CA GLN A 404 5.06 4.34 57.72
C GLN A 404 6.50 4.69 57.29
N GLU A 405 7.09 3.90 56.41
CA GLU A 405 8.39 4.13 55.78
C GLU A 405 8.42 5.42 54.95
N LYS A 406 7.32 5.77 54.26
CA LYS A 406 7.18 7.05 53.56
C LYS A 406 7.22 8.24 54.51
N LYS A 407 6.51 8.17 55.64
CA LYS A 407 6.54 9.20 56.68
C LYS A 407 7.93 9.30 57.29
N GLU A 408 8.58 8.17 57.54
CA GLU A 408 9.93 8.12 58.08
C GLU A 408 10.95 8.77 57.13
N LEU A 409 10.87 8.50 55.83
CA LEU A 409 11.73 9.12 54.83
C LEU A 409 11.56 10.66 54.82
N VAL A 410 10.32 11.15 54.87
CA VAL A 410 10.03 12.60 54.92
C VAL A 410 10.59 13.22 56.19
N THR A 411 10.36 12.62 57.35
CA THR A 411 10.86 13.12 58.64
C THR A 411 12.39 13.20 58.67
N ARG A 412 13.07 12.17 58.18
CA ARG A 412 14.55 12.14 58.15
C ARG A 412 15.12 13.17 57.17
N VAL A 413 14.52 13.32 55.99
CA VAL A 413 14.90 14.36 55.03
C VAL A 413 14.69 15.74 55.63
N ASP A 414 13.55 15.99 56.29
CA ASP A 414 13.26 17.28 56.89
C ASP A 414 14.22 17.62 58.03
N ALA A 415 14.62 16.64 58.86
CA ALA A 415 15.63 16.84 59.89
C ALA A 415 16.97 17.31 59.30
N ILE A 416 17.38 16.69 58.18
CA ILE A 416 18.63 17.04 57.47
C ILE A 416 18.51 18.40 56.78
N VAL A 417 17.37 18.71 56.15
CA VAL A 417 17.19 19.93 55.35
C VAL A 417 16.93 21.16 56.23
N LYS A 418 16.19 21.02 57.34
CA LYS A 418 15.76 22.15 58.17
C LYS A 418 16.67 22.46 59.38
N ASN A 419 17.77 21.72 59.60
CA ASN A 419 18.71 21.94 60.73
C ASN A 419 18.03 21.86 62.12
N ASN A 420 17.15 20.89 62.33
CA ASN A 420 16.62 20.64 63.67
C ASN A 420 17.44 19.56 64.36
N ASN A 421 18.28 19.96 65.32
CA ASN A 421 18.75 19.04 66.36
C ASN A 421 17.51 18.53 67.10
N ILE A 422 17.14 17.29 66.84
CA ILE A 422 16.23 16.55 67.73
C ILE A 422 17.16 15.71 68.60
N SER A 423 17.27 16.15 69.85
CA SER A 423 17.95 15.49 70.97
C SER A 423 17.52 14.04 71.14
#